data_AF-A0A3D1G841-F1
#
_entry.id   AF-A0A3D1G841-F1
#
_cell.length_a   1.000
_cell.length_b   1.000
_cell.length_c   1.000
_cell.angle_alpha   90.00
_cell.angle_beta   90.00
_cell.angle_gamma   90.00
#
_symmetry.space_group_name_H-M   'P 1'
#
loop_
_entity.id
_entity.type
_entity.pdbx_description
1 polymer ?
#
loop_
_entity_poly.entity_id
_entity_poly.type
_entity_poly.pdbx_seq_one_letter_code
_entity_poly.pdbx_strand_id
1 'polypeptide(L)' 'LAVSPEAAIVSLKTQRETPYNIYIDMLDEVMGAYEDLRNSASRANYGVDYDKLKPESPQQKHIKDMYPKKISIAEPDS' A
#
# COMPACT_ATOMS: atom_id res chain seq x y z
N LEU A 1 15.31 -16.10 -2.05
CA LEU A 1 15.22 -14.94 -2.95
C LEU A 1 14.49 -13.84 -2.20
N ALA A 2 15.21 -12.86 -1.65
CA ALA A 2 14.59 -11.71 -1.00
C ALA A 2 14.14 -10.74 -2.08
N VAL A 3 12.84 -10.73 -2.37
CA VAL A 3 12.21 -9.69 -3.20
C VAL A 3 12.15 -8.43 -2.34
N SER A 4 12.98 -7.44 -2.69
CA SER A 4 12.95 -6.13 -2.03
C SER A 4 11.55 -5.51 -2.16
N PRO A 5 10.96 -4.97 -1.07
CA PRO A 5 9.65 -4.30 -1.09
C PRO A 5 9.57 -3.15 -2.10
N GLU A 6 10.71 -2.58 -2.50
CA GLU A 6 10.82 -1.46 -3.44
C GLU A 6 10.36 -1.81 -4.87
N ALA A 7 10.32 -3.10 -5.20
CA ALA A 7 10.02 -3.62 -6.54
C ALA A 7 8.64 -4.27 -6.68
N ALA A 8 7.81 -4.27 -5.62
CA ALA A 8 6.49 -4.89 -5.67
C ALA A 8 5.49 -4.02 -6.44
N ILE A 9 5.43 -4.20 -7.77
CA ILE A 9 4.32 -3.68 -8.59
C ILE A 9 3.16 -4.68 -8.50
N VAL A 10 2.05 -4.27 -7.88
CA VAL A 10 0.80 -5.05 -7.90
C VAL A 10 0.08 -4.71 -9.21
N SER A 11 0.07 -5.65 -10.16
CA SER A 11 -0.64 -5.52 -11.44
C SER A 11 -1.90 -6.39 -11.41
N LEU A 12 -3.05 -5.75 -11.55
CA LEU A 12 -4.36 -6.38 -11.49
C LEU A 12 -5.00 -6.26 -12.87
N LYS A 13 -5.18 -7.40 -13.56
CA LYS A 13 -5.89 -7.45 -14.85
C LYS A 13 -7.31 -7.96 -14.60
N THR A 14 -8.30 -7.09 -14.72
CA THR A 14 -9.71 -7.47 -14.61
C THR A 14 -10.25 -7.89 -15.97
N GLN A 15 -10.92 -9.05 -16.05
CA GLN A 15 -11.74 -9.42 -17.23
C GLN A 15 -13.08 -8.68 -17.16
N ARG A 16 -13.67 -8.41 -18.34
CA ARG A 16 -14.89 -7.60 -18.59
C ARG A 16 -16.13 -7.92 -17.72
N GLU A 17 -16.17 -9.12 -17.12
CA GLU A 17 -17.27 -9.59 -16.28
C GLU A 17 -17.00 -9.46 -14.77
N THR A 18 -15.84 -8.91 -14.37
CA THR A 18 -15.55 -8.65 -12.95
C THR A 18 -16.38 -7.45 -12.51
N PRO A 19 -17.39 -7.61 -11.65
CA PRO A 19 -18.20 -6.47 -11.26
C PRO A 19 -17.32 -5.48 -10.49
N TYR A 20 -17.55 -4.19 -10.74
CA TYR A 20 -16.70 -3.10 -10.25
C TYR A 20 -16.51 -3.11 -8.72
N ASN A 21 -17.46 -3.70 -7.98
CA ASN A 21 -17.33 -3.90 -6.53
C ASN A 21 -16.15 -4.81 -6.16
N ILE A 22 -15.88 -5.89 -6.89
CA ILE A 22 -14.74 -6.77 -6.62
C ILE A 22 -13.41 -6.02 -6.79
N TYR A 23 -13.39 -5.08 -7.73
CA TYR A 23 -12.24 -4.20 -7.91
C TYR A 23 -12.05 -3.25 -6.71
N ILE A 24 -13.12 -2.69 -6.15
CA ILE A 24 -13.06 -1.86 -4.94
C ILE A 24 -12.60 -2.69 -3.73
N ASP A 25 -13.18 -3.87 -3.52
CA ASP A 25 -12.84 -4.75 -2.40
C ASP A 25 -11.34 -5.10 -2.39
N MET A 26 -10.79 -5.39 -3.57
CA MET A 26 -9.38 -5.69 -3.74
C MET A 26 -8.48 -4.47 -3.45
N LEU A 27 -8.92 -3.26 -3.80
CA LEU A 27 -8.17 -2.05 -3.46
C LEU A 27 -8.16 -1.81 -1.95
N ASP A 28 -9.28 -2.03 -1.26
CA ASP A 28 -9.38 -1.88 0.19
C ASP A 28 -8.43 -2.85 0.89
N GLU A 29 -8.38 -4.11 0.46
CA GLU A 29 -7.45 -5.13 0.97
C GLU A 29 -5.98 -4.72 0.76
N VAL A 30 -5.61 -4.27 -0.44
CA VAL A 30 -4.25 -3.79 -0.72
C VAL A 30 -3.91 -2.59 0.17
N MET A 31 -4.85 -1.67 0.36
CA MET A 31 -4.65 -0.47 1.18
C MET A 31 -4.48 -0.81 2.66
N GLY A 32 -5.25 -1.79 3.16
CA GLY A 32 -5.12 -2.35 4.51
C GLY A 32 -3.76 -3.02 4.74
N ALA A 33 -3.30 -3.82 3.79
CA ALA A 33 -1.97 -4.44 3.88
C ALA A 33 -0.84 -3.39 3.98
N TYR A 34 -0.92 -2.28 3.23
CA TYR A 34 0.03 -1.18 3.38
C TYR A 34 -0.07 -0.47 4.73
N GLU A 35 -1.28 -0.35 5.29
CA GLU A 35 -1.48 0.22 6.62
C GLU A 35 -0.79 -0.64 7.68
N ASP A 36 -0.98 -1.95 7.65
CA ASP A 36 -0.34 -2.88 8.57
C ASP A 36 1.19 -2.83 8.48
N LEU A 37 1.74 -2.83 7.25
CA LEU A 37 3.18 -2.71 7.02
C LEU A 37 3.74 -1.41 7.61
N ARG A 38 3.08 -0.28 7.36
CA ARG A 38 3.53 1.03 7.86
C ARG A 38 3.39 1.16 9.36
N ASN A 39 2.30 0.66 9.95
CA ASN A 39 2.11 0.65 11.39
C ASN A 39 3.16 -0.22 12.07
N SER A 40 3.44 -1.41 11.54
CA SER A 40 4.49 -2.29 12.05
C SER A 40 5.87 -1.62 12.01
N ALA A 41 6.23 -1.01 10.88
CA ALA A 41 7.49 -0.30 10.74
C ALA A 41 7.58 0.95 11.63
N SER A 42 6.49 1.70 11.77
CA SER A 42 6.42 2.85 12.67
C SER A 42 6.62 2.44 14.12
N ARG A 43 5.97 1.36 14.57
CA ARG A 43 6.19 0.83 15.93
C ARG A 43 7.64 0.38 16.12
N ALA A 44 8.23 -0.29 15.13
CA ALA A 44 9.61 -0.75 15.20
C ALA A 44 10.64 0.40 15.26
N ASN A 45 10.40 1.51 14.55
CA ASN A 45 11.34 2.63 14.48
C ASN A 45 11.09 3.73 15.52
N TYR A 46 9.82 3.94 15.91
CA TYR A 46 9.38 5.11 16.67
C TYR A 46 8.47 4.79 17.86
N GLY A 47 8.11 3.52 18.06
CA GLY A 47 7.31 3.07 19.21
C GLY A 47 5.83 3.46 19.15
N VAL A 48 5.34 4.03 18.05
CA VAL A 48 3.95 4.43 17.85
C VAL A 48 3.45 3.99 16.48
N ASP A 49 2.14 3.85 16.33
CA ASP A 49 1.52 3.59 15.03
C ASP A 49 1.75 4.74 14.04
N TYR A 50 1.67 4.43 12.74
CA TYR A 50 1.99 5.37 11.67
C TYR A 50 1.04 6.56 11.66
N ASP A 51 -0.23 6.34 12.00
CA ASP A 51 -1.27 7.38 12.10
C ASP A 51 -1.04 8.34 13.28
N LYS A 52 -0.24 7.95 14.28
CA LYS A 52 0.15 8.80 15.42
C LYS A 52 1.38 9.66 15.14
N LEU A 53 2.10 9.40 14.06
CA LEU A 53 3.21 10.27 13.65
C LEU A 53 2.65 11.63 13.22
N LYS A 54 3.39 12.70 13.54
CA LYS A 54 3.02 14.04 13.09
C LYS A 54 2.97 14.08 11.54
N PRO A 55 1.88 14.59 10.94
CA PRO A 55 1.77 14.73 9.50
C PRO A 55 2.96 15.50 8.89
N GLU A 56 3.46 15.03 7.75
CA GLU A 56 4.59 15.60 7.00
C GLU A 56 5.93 15.64 7.75
N SER A 57 6.03 14.98 8.90
CA SER A 57 7.27 14.86 9.66
C SER A 57 8.31 14.00 8.96
N PRO A 58 9.62 14.19 9.25
CA PRO A 58 10.67 13.31 8.73
C PRO A 58 10.42 11.83 9.07
N GLN A 59 9.87 11.53 10.25
CA GLN A 59 9.51 10.16 10.66
C GLN A 59 8.43 9.57 9.76
N GLN A 60 7.36 10.35 9.52
CA GLN A 60 6.26 9.89 8.65
C GLN A 60 6.73 9.69 7.21
N LYS A 61 7.61 10.59 6.71
CA LYS A 61 8.23 10.47 5.39
C LYS A 61 9.11 9.22 5.29
N HIS A 62 9.96 8.97 6.28
CA HIS A 62 10.81 7.78 6.32
C HIS A 62 10.00 6.47 6.20
N ILE A 63 8.91 6.32 6.96
CA ILE A 63 8.06 5.12 6.85
C ILE A 63 7.34 5.05 5.49
N LYS A 64 6.90 6.20 4.95
CA LYS A 64 6.25 6.28 3.63
C LYS A 64 7.20 5.88 2.51
N ASP A 65 8.47 6.26 2.62
CA ASP A 65 9.51 5.96 1.64
C ASP A 65 9.96 4.50 1.73
N MET A 66 9.91 3.89 2.91
CA MET A 66 10.16 2.45 3.12
C MET A 66 9.06 1.58 2.50
N TYR A 67 7.81 2.04 2.52
CA TYR A 67 6.66 1.35 1.93
C TYR A 67 5.86 2.27 1.00
N PRO A 68 6.41 2.59 -0.18
CA PRO A 68 5.76 3.48 -1.13
C PRO A 68 4.58 2.77 -1.77
N LYS A 69 3.40 3.41 -1.77
CA LYS A 69 2.21 2.90 -2.46
C LYS A 69 2.36 3.19 -3.96
N LYS A 70 2.89 2.23 -4.72
CA LYS A 70 2.98 2.28 -6.19
C LYS A 70 1.92 1.37 -6.80
N ILE A 71 0.67 1.81 -6.73
CA ILE A 71 -0.46 1.06 -7.28
C ILE A 71 -0.66 1.55 -8.73
N SER A 72 -0.46 0.64 -9.70
CA SER A 72 -0.75 0.91 -11.11
C SER A 72 -2.02 0.17 -11.46
N ILE A 73 -3.08 0.92 -11.74
CA ILE A 73 -4.37 0.37 -12.12
C ILE A 73 -4.56 0.63 -13.60
N ALA A 74 -4.69 -0.44 -14.38
CA ALA A 74 -5.19 -0.36 -15.75
C ALA A 74 -6.70 -0.55 -15.69
N GLU A 75 -7.46 0.45 -16.13
CA GLU A 75 -8.89 0.26 -16.39
C GLU A 75 -9.07 -0.77 -17.51
N PRO A 76 -10.14 -1.59 -17.50
CA PRO A 76 -10.41 -2.52 -18.58
C PRO A 76 -10.65 -1.75 -19.89
N ASP A 77 -10.01 -2.19 -20.97
CA ASP A 77 -10.27 -1.65 -22.32
C ASP A 77 -11.78 -1.72 -22.62
N SER A 78 -12.36 -0.58 -23.04
CA SER A 78 -13.77 -0.46 -23.42
C SER A 78 -14.14 -1.33 -24.63
#